data_AF-K9RND0-F1
#
_entry.id   AF-K9RND0-F1
#
_cell.length_a   1.000
_cell.length_b   1.000
_cell.length_c   1.000
_cell.angle_alpha   90.00
_cell.angle_beta   90.00
_cell.angle_gamma   90.00
#
_symmetry.space_group_name_H-M   'P 1'
#
loop_
_entity.id
_entity.type
_entity.pdbx_description
1 polymer ?
#
loop_
_entity_poly.entity_id
_entity_poly.type
_entity_poly.pdbx_seq_one_letter_code
_entity_poly.pdbx_strand_id
1 'polypeptide(L)'
;MNTVIFDSNIVGKQAVNSDAKLVSSEAVELLSRLTKRKLHHKQVTPELMFLASLITMTFGVMFADGVVTESETQLLEKTIDQLIPSKGDVTVLIQQLIDGNRENAVYQNPSEWLKLTASLSQQERTLLMNFSYEMSAVDGHIDDSEKEYLKAAGNALKVSTKYTEVLEAWYSGKKVEQSAWNELQDFISPPNFSHLNLRFVSLDAVELLSSLTDKKFVKTDINDTLIFLTVLLIITWGVIEADGMQEEAEKKLLAKTIKRLIPHKNRQMREIMETLVNKVPQTGIYQHPQEWLKLAKSLSESEKILMMSFCYEMSAVDGEISIEEKKYLQKAADFLDIEHKYTAVLESGFSGDGIDDTKTFNQLQSLIHPDKFQNMDEVFVEAAKYIIDTLEVISF
;
A
#
# COMPACT_ATOMS: atom_id res chain seq x y z
N MET A 1 5.17 -7.11 61.41
CA MET A 1 5.45 -5.68 61.17
C MET A 1 6.17 -5.56 59.85
N ASN A 2 5.55 -4.78 58.96
CA ASN A 2 6.08 -4.05 57.79
C ASN A 2 6.60 -4.81 56.57
N THR A 3 5.64 -5.18 55.72
CA THR A 3 5.44 -4.70 54.33
C THR A 3 6.48 -3.74 53.75
N VAL A 4 6.97 -4.05 52.55
CA VAL A 4 7.36 -3.07 51.53
C VAL A 4 6.61 -3.42 50.24
N ILE A 5 5.95 -2.40 49.71
CA ILE A 5 5.03 -2.39 48.58
C ILE A 5 5.86 -2.16 47.31
N PHE A 6 5.66 -2.98 46.27
CA PHE A 6 6.05 -2.61 44.90
C PHE A 6 4.79 -2.20 44.15
N ASP A 7 4.77 -0.91 43.80
CA ASP A 7 3.69 -0.30 43.06
C ASP A 7 3.65 -0.80 41.62
N SER A 8 2.45 -1.20 41.24
CA SER A 8 1.99 -1.51 39.90
C SER A 8 1.91 -0.27 39.01
N ASN A 9 2.02 -0.51 37.70
CA ASN A 9 1.63 0.34 36.57
C ASN A 9 2.81 0.98 35.81
N ILE A 10 3.21 0.33 34.72
CA ILE A 10 3.14 0.84 33.33
C ILE A 10 3.16 -0.42 32.45
N VAL A 11 1.97 -0.99 32.23
CA VAL A 11 1.71 -1.84 31.07
C VAL A 11 0.94 -0.95 30.12
N GLY A 12 1.66 -0.37 29.16
CA GLY A 12 1.04 0.22 27.98
C GLY A 12 0.28 -0.90 27.28
N LYS A 13 -1.05 -0.81 27.32
CA LYS A 13 -1.96 -1.68 26.58
C LYS A 13 -1.61 -1.59 25.09
N GLN A 14 -0.85 -2.56 24.58
CA GLN A 14 -1.05 -2.99 23.21
C GLN A 14 -2.48 -3.55 23.17
N ALA A 15 -3.33 -2.91 22.37
CA ALA A 15 -4.60 -3.50 21.99
C ALA A 15 -4.28 -4.79 21.22
N VAL A 16 -4.27 -5.92 21.93
CA VAL A 16 -4.28 -7.24 21.31
C VAL A 16 -5.61 -7.33 20.57
N ASN A 17 -5.53 -7.28 19.24
CA ASN A 17 -6.68 -7.45 18.36
C ASN A 17 -7.30 -8.82 18.64
N SER A 18 -8.44 -8.85 19.34
CA SER A 18 -9.04 -10.04 19.94
C SER A 18 -9.78 -10.96 18.97
N ASP A 19 -9.67 -10.72 17.66
CA ASP A 19 -10.40 -11.48 16.62
C ASP A 19 -9.52 -12.42 15.76
N ALA A 20 -8.21 -12.50 16.01
CA ALA A 20 -7.36 -13.48 15.33
C ALA A 20 -7.63 -14.89 15.90
N LYS A 21 -8.50 -15.65 15.22
CA LYS A 21 -8.75 -17.06 15.55
C LYS A 21 -7.49 -17.88 15.31
N LEU A 22 -7.18 -18.76 16.25
CA LEU A 22 -6.08 -19.72 16.12
C LEU A 22 -6.24 -20.56 14.84
N VAL A 23 -5.14 -20.74 14.11
CA VAL A 23 -5.07 -21.60 12.93
C VAL A 23 -5.40 -23.04 13.34
N SER A 24 -6.33 -23.68 12.62
CA SER A 24 -6.75 -25.04 12.94
C SER A 24 -5.76 -26.08 12.40
N SER A 25 -5.73 -27.27 12.99
CA SER A 25 -4.86 -28.35 12.50
C SER A 25 -5.21 -28.77 11.08
N GLU A 26 -6.50 -28.72 10.70
CA GLU A 26 -6.97 -29.02 9.36
C GLU A 26 -6.44 -28.01 8.32
N ALA A 27 -6.32 -26.73 8.70
CA ALA A 27 -5.70 -25.72 7.85
C ALA A 27 -4.19 -25.98 7.65
N VAL A 28 -3.48 -26.35 8.73
CA VAL A 28 -2.05 -26.71 8.67
C VAL A 28 -1.82 -27.94 7.79
N GLU A 29 -2.67 -28.97 7.92
CA GLU A 29 -2.61 -30.17 7.09
C GLU A 29 -2.87 -29.85 5.62
N LEU A 30 -3.88 -29.03 5.33
CA LEU A 30 -4.19 -28.58 3.98
C LEU A 30 -3.03 -27.80 3.35
N LEU A 31 -2.45 -26.85 4.07
CA LEU A 31 -1.27 -26.11 3.62
C LEU A 31 -0.07 -27.03 3.43
N SER A 32 0.11 -28.02 4.30
CA SER A 32 1.20 -29.00 4.15
C SER A 32 1.06 -29.82 2.87
N ARG A 33 -0.17 -30.22 2.55
CA ARG A 33 -0.50 -30.92 1.30
C ARG A 33 -0.26 -30.03 0.08
N LEU A 34 -0.76 -28.79 0.10
CA LEU A 34 -0.61 -27.84 -1.01
C LEU A 34 0.87 -27.50 -1.27
N THR A 35 1.64 -27.23 -0.22
CA THR A 35 3.05 -26.85 -0.36
C THR A 35 4.00 -28.04 -0.56
N LYS A 36 3.51 -29.27 -0.43
CA LYS A 36 4.31 -30.52 -0.37
C LYS A 36 5.40 -30.46 0.70
N ARG A 37 5.18 -29.67 1.76
CA ARG A 37 6.09 -29.51 2.89
C ARG A 37 5.36 -29.87 4.17
N LYS A 38 6.03 -30.54 5.11
CA LYS A 38 5.46 -30.78 6.43
C LYS A 38 5.53 -29.49 7.24
N LEU A 39 4.41 -28.78 7.34
CA LEU A 39 4.31 -27.56 8.12
C LEU A 39 3.85 -27.87 9.54
N HIS A 40 4.39 -27.10 10.49
CA HIS A 40 3.92 -27.06 11.86
C HIS A 40 3.16 -25.77 12.11
N HIS A 41 2.26 -25.78 13.10
CA HIS A 41 1.48 -24.59 13.52
C HIS A 41 2.30 -23.31 13.64
N LYS A 42 3.51 -23.38 14.20
CA LYS A 42 4.41 -22.23 14.37
C LYS A 42 4.95 -21.63 13.07
N GLN A 43 4.89 -22.38 11.97
CA GLN A 43 5.36 -21.97 10.64
C GLN A 43 4.23 -21.41 9.79
N VAL A 44 2.98 -21.49 10.26
CA VAL A 44 1.82 -20.96 9.55
C VAL A 44 1.52 -19.56 10.08
N THR A 45 1.96 -18.56 9.32
CA THR A 45 1.76 -17.14 9.64
C THR A 45 0.42 -16.63 9.10
N PRO A 46 -0.10 -15.50 9.62
CA PRO A 46 -1.28 -14.83 9.05
C PRO A 46 -1.10 -14.49 7.57
N GLU A 47 0.09 -14.00 7.19
CA GLU A 47 0.51 -13.74 5.81
C GLU A 47 0.29 -14.97 4.91
N LEU A 48 0.83 -16.12 5.33
CA LEU A 48 0.70 -17.38 4.60
C LEU A 48 -0.77 -17.83 4.49
N MET A 49 -1.53 -17.76 5.58
CA MET A 49 -2.95 -18.11 5.56
C MET A 49 -3.74 -17.24 4.57
N PHE A 50 -3.46 -15.94 4.55
CA PHE A 50 -4.10 -15.01 3.63
C PHE A 50 -3.72 -15.30 2.18
N LEU A 51 -2.43 -15.43 1.88
CA LEU A 51 -1.94 -15.70 0.52
C LEU A 51 -2.44 -17.05 -0.03
N ALA A 52 -2.45 -18.10 0.80
CA ALA A 52 -3.00 -19.38 0.39
C ALA A 52 -4.50 -19.29 0.09
N SER A 53 -5.25 -18.57 0.93
CA SER A 53 -6.68 -18.33 0.69
C SER A 53 -6.92 -17.53 -0.59
N LEU A 54 -6.11 -16.50 -0.84
CA LEU A 54 -6.16 -15.67 -2.04
C LEU A 54 -5.92 -16.49 -3.30
N ILE A 55 -4.84 -17.28 -3.34
CA ILE A 55 -4.50 -18.13 -4.49
C ILE A 55 -5.60 -19.16 -4.73
N THR A 56 -6.08 -19.82 -3.68
CA THR A 56 -7.15 -20.82 -3.82
C THR A 56 -8.46 -20.18 -4.31
N MET A 57 -8.83 -19.00 -3.81
CA MET A 57 -10.07 -18.33 -4.25
C MET A 57 -9.99 -17.76 -5.66
N THR A 58 -8.87 -17.14 -6.02
CA THR A 58 -8.65 -16.64 -7.39
C THR A 58 -8.66 -17.77 -8.39
N PHE A 59 -8.07 -18.93 -8.07
CA PHE A 59 -8.22 -20.14 -8.90
C PHE A 59 -9.67 -20.57 -9.06
N GLY A 60 -10.48 -20.45 -8.01
CA GLY A 60 -11.89 -20.80 -8.10
C GLY A 60 -12.66 -19.94 -9.11
N VAL A 61 -12.29 -18.66 -9.22
CA VAL A 61 -12.79 -17.75 -10.25
C VAL A 61 -12.25 -18.16 -11.62
N MET A 62 -10.93 -18.30 -11.77
CA MET A 62 -10.28 -18.58 -13.05
C MET A 62 -10.70 -19.91 -13.69
N PHE A 63 -11.17 -20.87 -12.90
CA PHE A 63 -11.64 -22.16 -13.37
C PHE A 63 -13.16 -22.29 -13.33
N ALA A 64 -13.91 -21.22 -13.03
CA ALA A 64 -15.36 -21.26 -12.89
C ALA A 64 -16.06 -21.59 -14.21
N ASP A 65 -15.56 -21.06 -15.33
CA ASP A 65 -16.03 -21.31 -16.69
C ASP A 65 -15.35 -22.53 -17.36
N GLY A 66 -14.29 -23.05 -16.72
CA GLY A 66 -13.48 -24.16 -17.19
C GLY A 66 -12.33 -23.79 -18.15
N VAL A 67 -12.09 -22.50 -18.40
CA VAL A 67 -11.04 -22.03 -19.33
C VAL A 67 -10.20 -20.93 -18.66
N VAL A 68 -8.98 -21.27 -18.29
CA VAL A 68 -8.01 -20.26 -17.82
C VAL A 68 -7.36 -19.54 -18.99
N THR A 69 -7.46 -18.22 -18.99
CA THR A 69 -6.84 -17.34 -19.98
C THR A 69 -5.44 -16.89 -19.58
N GLU A 70 -4.69 -16.38 -20.55
CA GLU A 70 -3.38 -15.77 -20.29
C GLU A 70 -3.49 -14.51 -19.42
N SER A 71 -4.53 -13.69 -19.65
CA SER A 71 -4.77 -12.45 -18.90
C SER A 71 -4.99 -12.71 -17.40
N GLU A 72 -5.76 -13.73 -17.05
CA GLU A 72 -5.99 -14.12 -15.65
C GLU A 72 -4.71 -14.64 -14.98
N THR A 73 -3.93 -15.45 -15.71
CA THR A 73 -2.63 -15.94 -15.23
C THR A 73 -1.69 -14.78 -14.95
N GLN A 74 -1.59 -13.82 -15.89
CA GLN A 74 -0.76 -12.62 -15.72
C GLN A 74 -1.27 -11.73 -14.57
N LEU A 75 -2.59 -11.59 -14.41
CA LEU A 75 -3.16 -10.81 -13.30
C LEU A 75 -2.84 -11.44 -11.95
N LEU A 76 -2.90 -12.76 -11.83
CA LEU A 76 -2.52 -13.46 -10.60
C LEU A 76 -1.04 -13.24 -10.28
N GLU A 77 -0.15 -13.42 -11.27
CA GLU A 77 1.29 -13.20 -11.10
C GLU A 77 1.58 -11.78 -10.62
N LYS A 78 1.01 -10.77 -11.31
CA LYS A 78 1.15 -9.36 -10.90
C LYS A 78 0.60 -9.09 -9.50
N THR A 79 -0.52 -9.70 -9.14
CA THR A 79 -1.14 -9.54 -7.82
C THR A 79 -0.20 -10.09 -6.74
N ILE A 80 0.41 -11.25 -6.98
CA ILE A 80 1.37 -11.87 -6.06
C ILE A 80 2.64 -11.01 -5.93
N ASP A 81 3.19 -10.57 -7.06
CA ASP A 81 4.38 -9.71 -7.09
C ASP A 81 4.16 -8.36 -6.39
N GLN A 82 2.93 -7.84 -6.43
CA GLN A 82 2.55 -6.63 -5.73
C GLN A 82 2.43 -6.83 -4.22
N LEU A 83 1.89 -7.97 -3.78
CA LEU A 83 1.63 -8.25 -2.36
C LEU A 83 2.90 -8.60 -1.59
N ILE A 84 3.85 -9.27 -2.24
CA ILE A 84 4.99 -9.92 -1.61
C ILE A 84 6.29 -9.25 -2.05
N PRO A 85 7.23 -8.96 -1.13
CA PRO A 85 8.56 -8.48 -1.52
C PRO A 85 9.24 -9.45 -2.49
N SER A 86 9.97 -8.91 -3.47
CA SER A 86 10.57 -9.66 -4.59
C SER A 86 11.70 -10.62 -4.17
N LYS A 87 12.01 -10.76 -2.88
CA LYS A 87 13.12 -11.55 -2.34
C LYS A 87 12.68 -12.33 -1.10
N GLY A 88 12.84 -13.65 -1.11
CA GLY A 88 12.75 -14.50 0.09
C GLY A 88 12.19 -15.90 -0.13
N ASP A 89 12.09 -16.67 0.95
CA ASP A 89 11.51 -18.02 0.97
C ASP A 89 10.00 -18.04 0.64
N VAL A 90 9.33 -16.89 0.80
CA VAL A 90 7.89 -16.73 0.55
C VAL A 90 7.57 -16.97 -0.93
N THR A 91 8.37 -16.46 -1.86
CA THR A 91 8.16 -16.66 -3.31
C THR A 91 8.16 -18.14 -3.68
N VAL A 92 9.11 -18.92 -3.13
CA VAL A 92 9.17 -20.37 -3.37
C VAL A 92 7.92 -21.05 -2.83
N LEU A 93 7.50 -20.68 -1.61
CA LEU A 93 6.33 -21.27 -1.00
C LEU A 93 5.05 -20.93 -1.76
N ILE A 94 4.96 -19.72 -2.34
CA ILE A 94 3.83 -19.29 -3.16
C ILE A 94 3.76 -20.08 -4.45
N GLN A 95 4.89 -20.29 -5.12
CA GLN A 95 4.92 -21.17 -6.29
C GLN A 95 4.42 -22.57 -5.96
N GLN A 96 4.81 -23.11 -4.79
CA GLN A 96 4.30 -24.39 -4.33
C GLN A 96 2.79 -24.36 -4.05
N LEU A 97 2.24 -23.27 -3.52
CA LEU A 97 0.79 -23.11 -3.33
C LEU A 97 0.04 -23.07 -4.66
N ILE A 98 0.57 -22.37 -5.67
CA ILE A 98 0.02 -22.33 -7.03
C ILE A 98 -0.02 -23.75 -7.61
N ASP A 99 1.12 -24.44 -7.61
CA ASP A 99 1.24 -25.80 -8.16
C ASP A 99 0.34 -26.79 -7.38
N GLY A 100 0.34 -26.69 -6.05
CA GLY A 100 -0.51 -27.50 -5.18
C GLY A 100 -1.99 -27.29 -5.45
N ASN A 101 -2.43 -26.05 -5.69
CA ASN A 101 -3.83 -25.77 -6.05
C ASN A 101 -4.19 -26.35 -7.41
N ARG A 102 -3.29 -26.26 -8.42
CA ARG A 102 -3.51 -26.88 -9.74
C ARG A 102 -3.68 -28.39 -9.64
N GLU A 103 -2.86 -29.05 -8.82
CA GLU A 103 -2.87 -30.51 -8.69
C GLU A 103 -4.04 -31.06 -7.86
N ASN A 104 -4.44 -30.32 -6.81
CA ASN A 104 -5.42 -30.82 -5.84
C ASN A 104 -6.84 -30.26 -6.06
N ALA A 105 -6.99 -29.26 -6.94
CA ALA A 105 -8.27 -28.60 -7.25
C ALA A 105 -9.07 -28.15 -6.01
N VAL A 106 -8.37 -27.71 -4.95
CA VAL A 106 -8.96 -27.36 -3.64
C VAL A 106 -10.04 -26.27 -3.80
N TYR A 107 -9.86 -25.38 -4.76
CA TYR A 107 -10.77 -24.31 -5.12
C TYR A 107 -12.18 -24.77 -5.55
N GLN A 108 -12.32 -26.01 -6.04
CA GLN A 108 -13.61 -26.59 -6.43
C GLN A 108 -14.43 -27.13 -5.25
N ASN A 109 -13.83 -27.29 -4.07
CA ASN A 109 -14.50 -27.85 -2.91
C ASN A 109 -14.59 -26.82 -1.76
N PRO A 110 -15.76 -26.19 -1.55
CA PRO A 110 -15.98 -25.25 -0.45
C PRO A 110 -15.56 -25.75 0.92
N SER A 111 -15.80 -27.03 1.22
CA SER A 111 -15.41 -27.59 2.53
C SER A 111 -13.89 -27.64 2.74
N GLU A 112 -13.10 -27.70 1.67
CA GLU A 112 -11.64 -27.69 1.75
C GLU A 112 -11.10 -26.26 1.86
N TRP A 113 -11.46 -25.37 0.92
CA TRP A 113 -10.91 -24.01 0.95
C TRP A 113 -11.41 -23.18 2.15
N LEU A 114 -12.60 -23.48 2.69
CA LEU A 114 -13.08 -22.85 3.94
C LEU A 114 -12.16 -23.11 5.14
N LYS A 115 -11.35 -24.18 5.11
CA LYS A 115 -10.34 -24.44 6.14
C LYS A 115 -9.26 -23.36 6.13
N LEU A 116 -8.88 -22.87 4.95
CA LEU A 116 -7.91 -21.79 4.79
C LEU A 116 -8.48 -20.45 5.28
N THR A 117 -9.79 -20.23 5.14
CA THR A 117 -10.43 -18.96 5.50
C THR A 117 -11.00 -18.92 6.92
N ALA A 118 -10.87 -20.02 7.67
CA ALA A 118 -11.47 -20.16 9.00
C ALA A 118 -10.87 -19.17 10.03
N SER A 119 -9.56 -18.93 9.96
CA SER A 119 -8.84 -18.00 10.83
C SER A 119 -8.97 -16.53 10.39
N LEU A 120 -9.44 -16.28 9.17
CA LEU A 120 -9.52 -14.94 8.62
C LEU A 120 -10.65 -14.13 9.29
N SER A 121 -10.37 -12.85 9.55
CA SER A 121 -11.32 -11.83 10.00
C SER A 121 -12.34 -11.50 8.92
N GLN A 122 -13.40 -10.75 9.28
CA GLN A 122 -14.38 -10.31 8.29
C GLN A 122 -13.76 -9.35 7.26
N GLN A 123 -12.87 -8.46 7.68
CA GLN A 123 -12.13 -7.56 6.80
C GLN A 123 -11.29 -8.34 5.80
N GLU A 124 -10.55 -9.36 6.25
CA GLU A 124 -9.69 -10.17 5.38
C GLU A 124 -10.52 -10.97 4.36
N ARG A 125 -11.69 -11.51 4.76
CA ARG A 125 -12.60 -12.20 3.83
C ARG A 125 -13.21 -11.27 2.80
N THR A 126 -13.59 -10.06 3.19
CA THR A 126 -14.08 -9.05 2.24
C THR A 126 -12.96 -8.61 1.30
N LEU A 127 -11.72 -8.50 1.78
CA LEU A 127 -10.56 -8.22 0.93
C LEU A 127 -10.30 -9.35 -0.07
N LEU A 128 -10.40 -10.62 0.34
CA LEU A 128 -10.33 -11.77 -0.57
C LEU A 128 -11.41 -11.71 -1.64
N MET A 129 -12.64 -11.35 -1.28
CA MET A 129 -13.72 -11.13 -2.25
C MET A 129 -13.37 -10.02 -3.22
N ASN A 130 -12.81 -8.89 -2.76
CA ASN A 130 -12.37 -7.82 -3.66
C ASN A 130 -11.38 -8.32 -4.72
N PHE A 131 -10.35 -9.09 -4.33
CA PHE A 131 -9.40 -9.66 -5.28
C PHE A 131 -10.05 -10.67 -6.24
N SER A 132 -11.02 -11.42 -5.76
CA SER A 132 -11.74 -12.40 -6.58
C SER A 132 -12.63 -11.72 -7.64
N TYR A 133 -13.28 -10.60 -7.29
CA TYR A 133 -14.01 -9.78 -8.25
C TYR A 133 -13.08 -9.08 -9.26
N GLU A 134 -11.91 -8.62 -8.81
CA GLU A 134 -10.88 -8.07 -9.70
C GLU A 134 -10.40 -9.11 -10.71
N MET A 135 -10.14 -10.34 -10.25
CA MET A 135 -9.78 -11.47 -11.10
C MET A 135 -10.84 -11.74 -12.16
N SER A 136 -12.11 -11.83 -11.76
CA SER A 136 -13.21 -12.12 -12.67
C SER A 136 -13.48 -11.02 -13.69
N ALA A 137 -12.94 -9.82 -13.49
CA ALA A 137 -13.19 -8.67 -14.36
C ALA A 137 -11.95 -8.27 -15.17
N VAL A 138 -10.97 -9.17 -15.29
CA VAL A 138 -9.68 -8.88 -15.92
C VAL A 138 -9.81 -8.43 -17.38
N ASP A 139 -10.81 -8.93 -18.09
CA ASP A 139 -11.12 -8.56 -19.48
C ASP A 139 -12.20 -7.47 -19.59
N GLY A 140 -12.63 -6.92 -18.44
CA GLY A 140 -13.64 -5.88 -18.31
C GLY A 140 -15.08 -6.37 -18.16
N HIS A 141 -15.32 -7.68 -18.15
CA HIS A 141 -16.64 -8.28 -17.92
C HIS A 141 -16.53 -9.38 -16.87
N ILE A 142 -17.65 -9.72 -16.22
CA ILE A 142 -17.73 -10.84 -15.28
C ILE A 142 -18.75 -11.83 -15.84
N ASP A 143 -18.33 -13.06 -16.00
CA ASP A 143 -19.10 -14.12 -16.64
C ASP A 143 -20.14 -14.70 -15.68
N ASP A 144 -21.19 -15.34 -16.20
CA ASP A 144 -22.25 -15.86 -15.34
C ASP A 144 -21.75 -16.98 -14.42
N SER A 145 -20.84 -17.83 -14.90
CA SER A 145 -20.19 -18.87 -14.08
C SER A 145 -19.33 -18.28 -12.96
N GLU A 146 -18.60 -17.20 -13.22
CA GLU A 146 -17.80 -16.50 -12.21
C GLU A 146 -18.69 -15.79 -11.19
N LYS A 147 -19.78 -15.14 -11.63
CA LYS A 147 -20.78 -14.55 -10.72
C LYS A 147 -21.37 -15.59 -9.79
N GLU A 148 -21.72 -16.77 -10.31
CA GLU A 148 -22.24 -17.87 -9.52
C GLU A 148 -21.22 -18.33 -8.47
N TYR A 149 -19.95 -18.49 -8.88
CA TYR A 149 -18.85 -18.82 -7.97
C TYR A 149 -18.68 -17.75 -6.88
N LEU A 150 -18.57 -16.47 -7.26
CA LEU A 150 -18.36 -15.34 -6.34
C LEU A 150 -19.52 -15.18 -5.35
N LYS A 151 -20.76 -15.39 -5.80
CA LYS A 151 -21.94 -15.37 -4.93
C LYS A 151 -21.91 -16.52 -3.93
N ALA A 152 -21.57 -17.73 -4.38
CA ALA A 152 -21.44 -18.89 -3.51
C ALA A 152 -20.30 -18.69 -2.48
N ALA A 153 -19.15 -18.18 -2.93
CA ALA A 153 -17.99 -17.88 -2.09
C ALA A 153 -18.31 -16.79 -1.05
N GLY A 154 -18.93 -15.68 -1.45
CA GLY A 154 -19.34 -14.60 -0.55
C GLY A 154 -20.28 -15.09 0.55
N ASN A 155 -21.26 -15.91 0.20
CA ASN A 155 -22.17 -16.53 1.16
C ASN A 155 -21.44 -17.47 2.13
N ALA A 156 -20.55 -18.33 1.62
CA ALA A 156 -19.79 -19.27 2.43
C ALA A 156 -18.82 -18.57 3.40
N LEU A 157 -18.20 -17.47 2.96
CA LEU A 157 -17.34 -16.61 3.77
C LEU A 157 -18.10 -15.74 4.77
N LYS A 158 -19.41 -15.60 4.58
CA LYS A 158 -20.31 -14.69 5.31
C LYS A 158 -19.93 -13.22 5.12
N VAL A 159 -19.49 -12.87 3.91
CA VAL A 159 -19.29 -11.47 3.50
C VAL A 159 -20.66 -10.82 3.31
N SER A 160 -20.79 -9.57 3.74
CA SER A 160 -22.02 -8.81 3.58
C SER A 160 -22.43 -8.72 2.11
N THR A 161 -23.69 -9.02 1.81
CA THR A 161 -24.22 -8.92 0.43
C THR A 161 -24.11 -7.51 -0.11
N LYS A 162 -24.23 -6.49 0.77
CA LYS A 162 -24.00 -5.09 0.43
C LYS A 162 -22.62 -4.89 -0.20
N TYR A 163 -21.56 -5.50 0.36
CA TYR A 163 -20.21 -5.36 -0.16
C TYR A 163 -20.01 -6.14 -1.47
N THR A 164 -20.58 -7.34 -1.60
CA THR A 164 -20.48 -8.09 -2.85
C THR A 164 -21.23 -7.42 -4.01
N GLU A 165 -22.39 -6.82 -3.74
CA GLU A 165 -23.15 -6.05 -4.74
C GLU A 165 -22.39 -4.80 -5.21
N VAL A 166 -21.75 -4.10 -4.27
CA VAL A 166 -20.89 -2.95 -4.55
C VAL A 166 -19.69 -3.35 -5.42
N LEU A 167 -18.99 -4.44 -5.06
CA LEU A 167 -17.85 -4.95 -5.82
C LEU A 167 -18.27 -5.37 -7.24
N GLU A 168 -19.34 -6.15 -7.38
CA GLU A 168 -19.85 -6.57 -8.69
C GLU A 168 -20.19 -5.35 -9.57
N ALA A 169 -20.90 -4.36 -9.01
CA ALA A 169 -21.24 -3.15 -9.72
C ALA A 169 -19.99 -2.37 -10.17
N TRP A 170 -19.02 -2.19 -9.27
CA TRP A 170 -17.77 -1.48 -9.56
C TRP A 170 -16.99 -2.15 -10.70
N TYR A 171 -16.69 -3.44 -10.57
CA TYR A 171 -15.87 -4.16 -11.55
C TYR A 171 -16.59 -4.36 -12.89
N SER A 172 -17.94 -4.40 -12.89
CA SER A 172 -18.75 -4.38 -14.12
C SER A 172 -18.89 -2.99 -14.76
N GLY A 173 -18.27 -1.95 -14.21
CA GLY A 173 -18.39 -0.57 -14.71
C GLY A 173 -19.79 0.04 -14.53
N LYS A 174 -20.60 -0.48 -13.60
CA LYS A 174 -21.94 0.03 -13.26
C LYS A 174 -21.83 1.10 -12.19
N LYS A 175 -22.89 1.92 -12.08
CA LYS A 175 -22.97 2.95 -11.04
C LYS A 175 -23.07 2.30 -9.66
N VAL A 176 -22.21 2.74 -8.74
CA VAL A 176 -22.17 2.30 -7.35
C VAL A 176 -22.83 3.34 -6.45
N GLU A 177 -23.49 2.89 -5.37
CA GLU A 177 -23.99 3.78 -4.34
C GLU A 177 -22.81 4.32 -3.50
N GLN A 178 -22.60 5.65 -3.52
CA GLN A 178 -21.39 6.25 -2.94
C GLN A 178 -21.22 5.96 -1.44
N SER A 179 -22.31 5.91 -0.66
CA SER A 179 -22.18 5.65 0.78
C SER A 179 -21.69 4.23 1.06
N ALA A 180 -22.19 3.25 0.30
CA ALA A 180 -21.78 1.86 0.38
C ALA A 180 -20.35 1.65 -0.14
N TRP A 181 -19.96 2.38 -1.19
CA TRP A 181 -18.60 2.39 -1.71
C TRP A 181 -17.59 2.92 -0.68
N ASN A 182 -17.86 4.09 -0.11
CA ASN A 182 -16.99 4.69 0.92
C ASN A 182 -16.86 3.77 2.14
N GLU A 183 -17.97 3.18 2.59
CA GLU A 183 -17.94 2.21 3.70
C GLU A 183 -17.06 1.00 3.37
N LEU A 184 -17.18 0.45 2.16
CA LEU A 184 -16.34 -0.65 1.71
C LEU A 184 -14.86 -0.23 1.65
N GLN A 185 -14.55 0.94 1.07
CA GLN A 185 -13.18 1.47 0.97
C GLN A 185 -12.52 1.58 2.34
N ASP A 186 -13.24 2.10 3.34
CA ASP A 186 -12.74 2.18 4.72
C ASP A 186 -12.61 0.79 5.36
N PHE A 187 -13.56 -0.12 5.10
CA PHE A 187 -13.55 -1.48 5.64
C PHE A 187 -12.34 -2.31 5.16
N ILE A 188 -11.97 -2.16 3.89
CA ILE A 188 -10.80 -2.83 3.27
C ILE A 188 -9.61 -1.89 3.03
N SER A 189 -9.46 -0.85 3.86
CA SER A 189 -8.34 0.08 3.80
C SER A 189 -7.01 -0.61 4.21
N PRO A 190 -5.88 -0.36 3.52
CA PRO A 190 -4.60 -1.04 3.79
C PRO A 190 -4.12 -1.05 5.27
N PRO A 191 -4.26 0.04 6.06
CA PRO A 191 -3.85 0.03 7.47
C PRO A 191 -4.52 -1.06 8.32
N ASN A 192 -5.72 -1.52 7.94
CA ASN A 192 -6.45 -2.60 8.63
C ASN A 192 -5.77 -3.97 8.49
N PHE A 193 -4.76 -4.09 7.61
CA PHE A 193 -4.07 -5.34 7.28
C PHE A 193 -2.56 -5.29 7.57
N SER A 194 -2.10 -4.30 8.34
CA SER A 194 -0.69 -4.14 8.71
C SER A 194 -0.09 -5.39 9.39
N HIS A 195 -0.90 -6.20 10.07
CA HIS A 195 -0.47 -7.45 10.70
C HIS A 195 -0.18 -8.59 9.69
N LEU A 196 -0.63 -8.47 8.44
CA LEU A 196 -0.32 -9.44 7.39
C LEU A 196 1.08 -9.26 6.83
N ASN A 197 1.74 -8.13 7.08
CA ASN A 197 3.05 -7.80 6.49
C ASN A 197 3.04 -7.88 4.94
N LEU A 198 1.90 -7.59 4.34
CA LEU A 198 1.67 -7.50 2.90
C LEU A 198 1.43 -6.06 2.49
N ARG A 199 1.78 -5.71 1.25
CA ARG A 199 1.55 -4.37 0.70
C ARG A 199 0.30 -4.34 -0.16
N PHE A 200 -0.68 -3.51 0.23
CA PHE A 200 -1.95 -3.40 -0.47
C PHE A 200 -2.15 -2.00 -1.05
N VAL A 201 -2.60 -1.94 -2.30
CA VAL A 201 -3.11 -0.70 -2.90
C VAL A 201 -4.59 -0.53 -2.54
N SER A 202 -4.93 0.65 -2.03
CA SER A 202 -6.30 1.02 -1.70
C SER A 202 -7.14 1.23 -2.96
N LEU A 203 -8.45 0.99 -2.87
CA LEU A 203 -9.37 1.34 -3.95
C LEU A 203 -9.44 2.86 -4.17
N ASP A 204 -9.24 3.66 -3.11
CA ASP A 204 -9.17 5.11 -3.25
C ASP A 204 -8.00 5.54 -4.15
N ALA A 205 -6.85 4.87 -4.05
CA ALA A 205 -5.68 5.17 -4.88
C ALA A 205 -5.94 4.86 -6.36
N VAL A 206 -6.64 3.76 -6.64
CA VAL A 206 -7.07 3.38 -8.00
C VAL A 206 -7.99 4.45 -8.58
N GLU A 207 -9.02 4.85 -7.83
CA GLU A 207 -10.00 5.87 -8.24
C GLU A 207 -9.31 7.22 -8.50
N LEU A 208 -8.47 7.65 -7.57
CA LEU A 208 -7.80 8.94 -7.65
C LEU A 208 -6.78 8.99 -8.81
N LEU A 209 -5.92 7.98 -8.97
CA LEU A 209 -4.99 7.93 -10.10
C LEU A 209 -5.72 7.84 -11.44
N SER A 210 -6.84 7.13 -11.49
CA SER A 210 -7.65 7.04 -12.70
C SER A 210 -8.22 8.40 -13.10
N SER A 211 -8.78 9.12 -12.13
CA SER A 211 -9.32 10.47 -12.37
C SER A 211 -8.23 11.50 -12.73
N LEU A 212 -7.05 11.44 -12.11
CA LEU A 212 -5.95 12.38 -12.40
C LEU A 212 -5.35 12.20 -13.79
N THR A 213 -5.39 10.98 -14.33
CA THR A 213 -4.71 10.63 -15.60
C THR A 213 -5.65 10.45 -16.78
N ASP A 214 -6.97 10.44 -16.55
CA ASP A 214 -8.00 10.03 -17.52
C ASP A 214 -7.77 8.61 -18.08
N LYS A 215 -7.07 7.75 -17.32
CA LYS A 215 -6.82 6.34 -17.66
C LYS A 215 -7.48 5.44 -16.62
N LYS A 216 -8.07 4.32 -17.05
CA LYS A 216 -8.59 3.33 -16.10
C LYS A 216 -7.42 2.52 -15.55
N PHE A 217 -7.16 2.62 -14.24
CA PHE A 217 -6.21 1.77 -13.54
C PHE A 217 -6.93 0.59 -12.86
N VAL A 218 -6.21 -0.52 -12.70
CA VAL A 218 -6.51 -1.57 -11.72
C VAL A 218 -5.42 -1.60 -10.64
N LYS A 219 -5.58 -2.41 -9.57
CA LYS A 219 -4.61 -2.37 -8.45
C LYS A 219 -3.21 -2.78 -8.91
N THR A 220 -3.12 -3.74 -9.83
CA THR A 220 -1.84 -4.26 -10.35
C THR A 220 -1.10 -3.30 -11.28
N ASP A 221 -1.73 -2.22 -11.73
CA ASP A 221 -1.05 -1.16 -12.47
C ASP A 221 -0.35 -0.15 -11.55
N ILE A 222 -0.65 -0.20 -10.24
CA ILE A 222 -0.20 0.77 -9.24
C ILE A 222 0.76 0.07 -8.28
N ASN A 223 1.92 0.66 -8.07
CA ASN A 223 2.89 0.20 -7.09
C ASN A 223 3.29 1.36 -6.16
N ASP A 224 4.05 1.03 -5.11
CA ASP A 224 4.42 1.99 -4.08
C ASP A 224 5.27 3.15 -4.64
N THR A 225 6.08 2.87 -5.66
CA THR A 225 6.84 3.90 -6.39
C THR A 225 5.91 4.93 -7.03
N LEU A 226 4.84 4.48 -7.72
CA LEU A 226 3.89 5.40 -8.34
C LEU A 226 3.15 6.22 -7.28
N ILE A 227 2.72 5.58 -6.20
CA ILE A 227 2.04 6.26 -5.08
C ILE A 227 2.96 7.32 -4.48
N PHE A 228 4.19 6.95 -4.11
CA PHE A 228 5.18 7.85 -3.55
C PHE A 228 5.41 9.06 -4.48
N LEU A 229 5.70 8.81 -5.75
CA LEU A 229 6.01 9.88 -6.70
C LEU A 229 4.81 10.80 -6.94
N THR A 230 3.59 10.25 -6.93
CA THR A 230 2.38 11.04 -7.10
C THR A 230 2.13 11.94 -5.89
N VAL A 231 2.27 11.42 -4.67
CA VAL A 231 2.08 12.22 -3.46
C VAL A 231 3.19 13.27 -3.32
N LEU A 232 4.45 12.91 -3.61
CA LEU A 232 5.56 13.86 -3.69
C LEU A 232 5.22 15.00 -4.65
N LEU A 233 4.83 14.68 -5.89
CA LEU A 233 4.43 15.66 -6.89
C LEU A 233 3.30 16.59 -6.40
N ILE A 234 2.26 16.03 -5.77
CA ILE A 234 1.13 16.81 -5.26
C ILE A 234 1.58 17.77 -4.15
N ILE A 235 2.31 17.28 -3.15
CA ILE A 235 2.73 18.11 -2.01
C ILE A 235 3.72 19.18 -2.48
N THR A 236 4.71 18.83 -3.29
CA THR A 236 5.66 19.80 -3.83
C THR A 236 4.98 20.84 -4.73
N TRP A 237 3.95 20.47 -5.50
CA TRP A 237 3.20 21.49 -6.23
C TRP A 237 2.46 22.44 -5.29
N GLY A 238 1.94 21.94 -4.17
CA GLY A 238 1.33 22.80 -3.16
C GLY A 238 2.31 23.75 -2.46
N VAL A 239 3.57 23.34 -2.34
CA VAL A 239 4.68 24.20 -1.90
C VAL A 239 4.95 25.32 -2.91
N ILE A 240 5.14 24.98 -4.19
CA ILE A 240 5.38 25.95 -5.30
C ILE A 240 4.25 26.99 -5.42
N GLU A 241 3.03 26.64 -5.02
CA GLU A 241 1.88 27.56 -5.06
C GLU A 241 1.63 28.29 -3.73
N ALA A 242 2.38 27.96 -2.66
CA ALA A 242 2.09 28.43 -1.31
C ALA A 242 2.29 29.94 -1.16
N ASP A 243 3.35 30.48 -1.76
CA ASP A 243 3.70 31.90 -1.73
C ASP A 243 3.10 32.69 -2.92
N GLY A 244 2.47 31.99 -3.86
CA GLY A 244 1.89 32.55 -5.09
C GLY A 244 2.91 32.98 -6.13
N MET A 245 4.20 32.71 -5.92
CA MET A 245 5.28 32.98 -6.85
C MET A 245 5.71 31.67 -7.50
N GLN A 246 5.06 31.32 -8.62
CA GLN A 246 5.43 30.12 -9.36
C GLN A 246 6.80 30.27 -10.02
N GLU A 247 7.87 29.94 -9.30
CA GLU A 247 9.22 30.06 -9.84
C GLU A 247 9.52 28.94 -10.84
N GLU A 248 9.97 29.32 -12.04
CA GLU A 248 10.39 28.37 -13.08
C GLU A 248 11.60 27.52 -12.65
N ALA A 249 12.35 27.95 -11.63
CA ALA A 249 13.45 27.18 -11.05
C ALA A 249 12.93 25.96 -10.26
N GLU A 250 11.93 26.15 -9.40
CA GLU A 250 11.33 25.09 -8.58
C GLU A 250 10.62 24.05 -9.44
N LYS A 251 9.86 24.49 -10.46
CA LYS A 251 9.22 23.58 -11.42
C LYS A 251 10.24 22.70 -12.15
N LYS A 252 11.37 23.28 -12.54
CA LYS A 252 12.48 22.54 -13.17
C LYS A 252 13.14 21.57 -12.18
N LEU A 253 13.31 21.97 -10.92
CA LEU A 253 13.83 21.07 -9.91
C LEU A 253 12.88 19.90 -9.68
N LEU A 254 11.57 20.15 -9.53
CA LEU A 254 10.55 19.11 -9.35
C LEU A 254 10.62 18.08 -10.47
N ALA A 255 10.61 18.54 -11.73
CA ALA A 255 10.71 17.66 -12.88
C ALA A 255 12.02 16.83 -12.86
N LYS A 256 13.14 17.43 -12.43
CA LYS A 256 14.42 16.74 -12.29
C LYS A 256 14.38 15.70 -11.16
N THR A 257 13.81 16.04 -10.01
CA THR A 257 13.67 15.14 -8.85
C THR A 257 12.78 13.95 -9.20
N ILE A 258 11.61 14.19 -9.79
CA ILE A 258 10.73 13.12 -10.27
C ILE A 258 11.46 12.22 -11.29
N LYS A 259 12.15 12.81 -12.27
CA LYS A 259 12.90 12.04 -13.27
C LYS A 259 14.02 11.19 -12.65
N ARG A 260 14.68 11.69 -11.60
CA ARG A 260 15.71 10.96 -10.85
C ARG A 260 15.12 9.76 -10.10
N LEU A 261 13.91 9.91 -9.56
CA LEU A 261 13.26 8.90 -8.73
C LEU A 261 12.44 7.87 -9.55
N ILE A 262 12.29 8.06 -10.87
CA ILE A 262 11.69 7.04 -11.75
C ILE A 262 12.74 5.97 -12.10
N PRO A 263 12.48 4.67 -11.84
CA PRO A 263 13.39 3.60 -12.22
C PRO A 263 13.72 3.63 -13.71
N HIS A 264 15.00 3.58 -14.07
CA HIS A 264 15.49 3.85 -15.44
C HIS A 264 14.81 3.03 -16.54
N LYS A 265 14.44 1.78 -16.25
CA LYS A 265 13.83 0.83 -17.21
C LYS A 265 12.30 0.84 -17.20
N ASN A 266 11.66 1.61 -16.32
CA ASN A 266 10.21 1.62 -16.20
C ASN A 266 9.57 2.69 -17.12
N ARG A 267 9.34 2.31 -18.38
CA ARG A 267 8.73 3.19 -19.38
C ARG A 267 7.30 3.59 -19.02
N GLN A 268 6.49 2.64 -18.55
CA GLN A 268 5.09 2.88 -18.16
C GLN A 268 4.99 3.91 -17.04
N MET A 269 5.81 3.78 -15.99
CA MET A 269 5.91 4.76 -14.90
C MET A 269 6.25 6.16 -15.43
N ARG A 270 7.20 6.25 -16.36
CA ARG A 270 7.58 7.53 -16.96
C ARG A 270 6.41 8.19 -17.70
N GLU A 271 5.68 7.44 -18.52
CA GLU A 271 4.53 7.96 -19.26
C GLU A 271 3.39 8.40 -18.32
N ILE A 272 3.17 7.67 -17.22
CA ILE A 272 2.19 8.05 -16.19
C ILE A 272 2.64 9.33 -15.48
N MET A 273 3.89 9.40 -15.02
CA MET A 273 4.40 10.57 -14.31
C MET A 273 4.45 11.82 -15.19
N GLU A 274 4.78 11.70 -16.48
CA GLU A 274 4.71 12.81 -17.44
C GLU A 274 3.28 13.35 -17.57
N THR A 275 2.27 12.47 -17.51
CA THR A 275 0.86 12.88 -17.51
C THR A 275 0.51 13.59 -16.20
N LEU A 276 0.90 13.02 -15.06
CA LEU A 276 0.62 13.58 -13.73
C LEU A 276 1.24 14.95 -13.53
N VAL A 277 2.49 15.16 -13.95
CA VAL A 277 3.18 16.47 -13.86
C VAL A 277 2.39 17.57 -14.57
N ASN A 278 1.68 17.25 -15.64
CA ASN A 278 0.84 18.21 -16.36
C ASN A 278 -0.56 18.36 -15.75
N LYS A 279 -1.12 17.29 -15.17
CA LYS A 279 -2.50 17.23 -14.68
C LYS A 279 -2.67 17.74 -13.25
N VAL A 280 -1.75 17.39 -12.34
CA VAL A 280 -1.79 17.82 -10.92
C VAL A 280 -1.96 19.34 -10.75
N PRO A 281 -1.24 20.20 -11.49
CA PRO A 281 -1.43 21.65 -11.41
C PRO A 281 -2.85 22.09 -11.80
N GLN A 282 -3.46 21.41 -12.76
CA GLN A 282 -4.77 21.77 -13.32
C GLN A 282 -5.93 21.37 -12.42
N THR A 283 -5.74 20.37 -11.55
CA THR A 283 -6.81 19.85 -10.68
C THR A 283 -6.90 20.57 -9.35
N GLY A 284 -5.86 21.29 -8.92
CA GLY A 284 -5.83 21.93 -7.60
C GLY A 284 -5.79 20.93 -6.43
N ILE A 285 -5.53 19.65 -6.70
CA ILE A 285 -5.64 18.57 -5.69
C ILE A 285 -4.76 18.82 -4.46
N TYR A 286 -3.63 19.50 -4.62
CA TYR A 286 -2.71 19.88 -3.54
C TYR A 286 -3.35 20.78 -2.46
N GLN A 287 -4.47 21.44 -2.77
CA GLN A 287 -5.26 22.25 -1.82
C GLN A 287 -6.27 21.41 -1.03
N HIS A 288 -6.46 20.14 -1.39
CA HIS A 288 -7.47 19.23 -0.85
C HIS A 288 -6.80 18.04 -0.15
N PRO A 289 -6.30 18.20 1.08
CA PRO A 289 -5.56 17.14 1.80
C PRO A 289 -6.35 15.85 1.96
N GLN A 290 -7.66 15.93 2.16
CA GLN A 290 -8.52 14.75 2.27
C GLN A 290 -8.55 13.90 0.98
N GLU A 291 -8.25 14.50 -0.18
CA GLU A 291 -8.19 13.78 -1.45
C GLU A 291 -6.83 13.10 -1.62
N TRP A 292 -5.71 13.82 -1.54
CA TRP A 292 -4.41 13.19 -1.77
C TRP A 292 -3.96 12.26 -0.64
N LEU A 293 -4.48 12.43 0.60
CA LEU A 293 -4.24 11.48 1.69
C LEU A 293 -4.72 10.06 1.36
N LYS A 294 -5.72 9.93 0.49
CA LYS A 294 -6.21 8.64 -0.01
C LYS A 294 -5.11 7.79 -0.65
N LEU A 295 -4.15 8.44 -1.33
CA LEU A 295 -2.96 7.79 -1.90
C LEU A 295 -1.97 7.41 -0.80
N ALA A 296 -1.71 8.35 0.12
CA ALA A 296 -0.71 8.20 1.17
C ALA A 296 -1.05 7.17 2.25
N LYS A 297 -2.29 6.65 2.30
CA LYS A 297 -2.73 5.60 3.26
C LYS A 297 -1.87 4.33 3.21
N SER A 298 -1.26 4.02 2.08
CA SER A 298 -0.42 2.83 1.88
C SER A 298 1.06 3.06 2.24
N LEU A 299 1.48 4.32 2.39
CA LEU A 299 2.87 4.67 2.68
C LEU A 299 3.18 4.43 4.17
N SER A 300 4.30 3.77 4.42
CA SER A 300 4.90 3.64 5.74
C SER A 300 5.41 4.98 6.27
N GLU A 301 5.66 5.06 7.58
CA GLU A 301 6.28 6.23 8.22
C GLU A 301 7.60 6.62 7.55
N SER A 302 8.47 5.64 7.26
CA SER A 302 9.73 5.85 6.56
C SER A 302 9.55 6.49 5.18
N GLU A 303 8.58 6.02 4.39
CA GLU A 303 8.27 6.56 3.06
C GLU A 303 7.70 7.98 3.16
N LYS A 304 6.82 8.25 4.13
CA LYS A 304 6.28 9.58 4.37
C LYS A 304 7.36 10.60 4.78
N ILE A 305 8.28 10.22 5.66
CA ILE A 305 9.37 11.09 6.10
C ILE A 305 10.37 11.33 4.96
N LEU A 306 10.72 10.29 4.18
CA LEU A 306 11.59 10.45 3.02
C LEU A 306 10.97 11.40 1.98
N MET A 307 9.67 11.25 1.71
CA MET A 307 8.93 12.14 0.83
C MET A 307 8.94 13.58 1.35
N MET A 308 8.65 13.81 2.63
CA MET A 308 8.71 15.14 3.22
C MET A 308 10.12 15.74 3.18
N SER A 309 11.16 14.92 3.31
CA SER A 309 12.55 15.37 3.19
C SER A 309 12.83 15.96 1.81
N PHE A 310 12.33 15.33 0.74
CA PHE A 310 12.40 15.90 -0.61
C PHE A 310 11.62 17.21 -0.73
N CYS A 311 10.45 17.32 -0.10
CA CYS A 311 9.68 18.57 -0.12
C CYS A 311 10.44 19.72 0.56
N TYR A 312 11.07 19.48 1.71
CA TYR A 312 11.91 20.49 2.39
C TYR A 312 13.17 20.84 1.60
N GLU A 313 13.87 19.85 1.03
CA GLU A 313 15.02 20.09 0.15
C GLU A 313 14.62 20.99 -1.02
N MET A 314 13.44 20.73 -1.59
CA MET A 314 12.94 21.47 -2.73
C MET A 314 12.57 22.92 -2.41
N SER A 315 11.97 23.18 -1.25
CA SER A 315 11.69 24.55 -0.83
C SER A 315 12.94 25.36 -0.56
N ALA A 316 14.04 24.72 -0.12
CA ALA A 316 15.27 25.40 0.20
C ALA A 316 16.18 25.65 -1.02
N VAL A 317 15.63 25.65 -2.24
CA VAL A 317 16.43 25.66 -3.49
C VAL A 317 17.29 26.91 -3.64
N ASP A 318 16.78 28.03 -3.17
CA ASP A 318 17.42 29.34 -3.21
C ASP A 318 18.20 29.64 -1.90
N GLY A 319 18.20 28.68 -0.96
CA GLY A 319 18.85 28.76 0.35
C GLY A 319 17.95 29.25 1.48
N GLU A 320 16.69 29.59 1.22
CA GLU A 320 15.71 29.93 2.25
C GLU A 320 14.40 29.15 2.02
N ILE A 321 13.57 29.02 3.05
CA ILE A 321 12.21 28.47 2.90
C ILE A 321 11.26 29.57 3.31
N SER A 322 10.35 29.97 2.43
CA SER A 322 9.39 31.03 2.73
C SER A 322 8.45 30.64 3.87
N ILE A 323 7.88 31.65 4.55
CA ILE A 323 6.96 31.41 5.67
C ILE A 323 5.71 30.65 5.21
N GLU A 324 5.25 30.92 3.99
CA GLU A 324 4.09 30.31 3.37
C GLU A 324 4.34 28.83 3.06
N GLU A 325 5.49 28.49 2.47
CA GLU A 325 5.90 27.11 2.24
C GLU A 325 6.08 26.33 3.54
N LYS A 326 6.74 26.93 4.56
CA LYS A 326 6.87 26.33 5.90
C LYS A 326 5.51 25.95 6.48
N LYS A 327 4.55 26.87 6.41
CA LYS A 327 3.16 26.61 6.87
C LYS A 327 2.49 25.50 6.07
N TYR A 328 2.73 25.43 4.76
CA TYR A 328 2.17 24.37 3.92
C TYR A 328 2.77 23.01 4.29
N LEU A 329 4.10 22.92 4.38
CA LEU A 329 4.84 21.70 4.75
C LEU A 329 4.46 21.18 6.13
N GLN A 330 4.33 22.05 7.12
CA GLN A 330 3.89 21.68 8.47
C GLN A 330 2.48 21.08 8.47
N LYS A 331 1.54 21.71 7.75
CA LYS A 331 0.18 21.16 7.59
C LYS A 331 0.19 19.82 6.86
N ALA A 332 0.97 19.68 5.79
CA ALA A 332 1.09 18.44 5.05
C ALA A 332 1.64 17.31 5.95
N ALA A 333 2.63 17.61 6.77
CA ALA A 333 3.18 16.67 7.76
C ALA A 333 2.15 16.26 8.83
N ASP A 334 1.37 17.21 9.35
CA ASP A 334 0.28 16.92 10.30
C ASP A 334 -0.75 15.97 9.67
N PHE A 335 -1.13 16.22 8.41
CA PHE A 335 -2.04 15.34 7.66
C PHE A 335 -1.46 13.93 7.44
N LEU A 336 -0.15 13.82 7.26
CA LEU A 336 0.56 12.56 7.09
C LEU A 336 0.82 11.81 8.41
N ASP A 337 0.48 12.42 9.55
CA ASP A 337 0.78 11.94 10.91
C ASP A 337 2.29 11.81 11.17
N ILE A 338 3.07 12.80 10.71
CA ILE A 338 4.52 12.90 10.97
C ILE A 338 4.75 13.74 12.21
N GLU A 339 5.52 13.21 13.17
CA GLU A 339 5.82 13.94 14.41
C GLU A 339 6.56 15.26 14.12
N HIS A 340 6.11 16.36 14.75
CA HIS A 340 6.69 17.70 14.60
C HIS A 340 8.20 17.77 14.88
N LYS A 341 8.74 16.89 15.74
CA LYS A 341 10.18 16.84 16.01
C LYS A 341 10.99 16.53 14.73
N TYR A 342 10.46 15.70 13.84
CA TYR A 342 11.12 15.35 12.59
C TYR A 342 11.04 16.48 11.57
N THR A 343 9.90 17.16 11.45
CA THR A 343 9.76 18.31 10.56
C THR A 343 10.63 19.49 10.99
N ALA A 344 10.79 19.70 12.30
CA ALA A 344 11.71 20.72 12.83
C ALA A 344 13.16 20.45 12.43
N VAL A 345 13.61 19.18 12.50
CA VAL A 345 14.96 18.79 12.05
C VAL A 345 15.14 19.00 10.55
N LEU A 346 14.15 18.63 9.73
CA LEU A 346 14.20 18.86 8.28
C LEU A 346 14.25 20.36 7.96
N GLU A 347 13.41 21.16 8.62
CA GLU A 347 13.37 22.61 8.43
C GLU A 347 14.72 23.25 8.77
N SER A 348 15.29 22.97 9.94
CA SER A 348 16.57 23.55 10.37
C SER A 348 17.74 23.09 9.50
N GLY A 349 17.76 21.81 9.12
CA GLY A 349 18.78 21.27 8.21
C GLY A 349 18.75 21.96 6.85
N PHE A 350 17.61 21.94 6.17
CA PHE A 350 17.50 22.47 4.81
C PHE A 350 17.53 24.00 4.74
N SER A 351 17.14 24.72 5.80
CA SER A 351 17.29 26.19 5.87
C SER A 351 18.73 26.64 6.17
N GLY A 352 19.66 25.71 6.44
CA GLY A 352 21.04 26.03 6.78
C GLY A 352 21.25 26.63 8.18
N ASP A 353 20.24 26.52 9.06
CA ASP A 353 20.29 27.00 10.45
C ASP A 353 21.14 26.07 11.35
N GLY A 354 21.50 24.89 10.85
CA GLY A 354 22.17 23.83 11.59
C GLY A 354 21.20 22.99 12.44
N ILE A 355 21.61 21.78 12.83
CA ILE A 355 20.75 20.85 13.57
C ILE A 355 21.26 20.67 15.01
N ASP A 356 20.62 21.37 15.95
CA ASP A 356 20.97 21.30 17.38
C ASP A 356 20.49 20.01 18.07
N ASP A 357 19.29 19.52 17.71
CA ASP A 357 18.71 18.30 18.29
C ASP A 357 19.26 17.03 17.62
N THR A 358 20.53 16.74 17.92
CA THR A 358 21.23 15.55 17.43
C THR A 358 20.52 14.23 17.78
N LYS A 359 19.75 14.18 18.87
CA LYS A 359 19.00 12.97 19.24
C LYS A 359 17.87 12.72 18.25
N THR A 360 17.07 13.74 17.96
CA THR A 360 15.99 13.64 16.98
C THR A 360 16.56 13.44 15.57
N PHE A 361 17.70 14.06 15.24
CA PHE A 361 18.38 13.82 13.98
C PHE A 361 18.77 12.35 13.78
N ASN A 362 19.42 11.73 14.78
CA ASN A 362 19.77 10.31 14.73
C ASN A 362 18.54 9.39 14.58
N GLN A 363 17.42 9.76 15.21
CA GLN A 363 16.15 9.05 15.06
C GLN A 363 15.61 9.18 13.63
N LEU A 364 15.61 10.39 13.08
CA LEU A 364 15.22 10.66 11.70
C LEU A 364 16.07 9.84 10.73
N GLN A 365 17.40 9.88 10.87
CA GLN A 365 18.33 9.07 10.05
C GLN A 365 18.01 7.57 10.13
N SER A 366 17.62 7.06 11.30
CA SER A 366 17.21 5.65 11.47
C SER A 366 15.89 5.32 10.76
N LEU A 367 14.97 6.28 10.66
CA LEU A 367 13.69 6.14 9.98
C LEU A 367 13.82 6.20 8.46
N ILE A 368 14.74 7.01 7.95
CA ILE A 368 15.04 7.10 6.51
C ILE A 368 16.32 6.35 6.12
N HIS A 369 16.77 5.39 6.94
CA HIS A 369 17.94 4.58 6.60
C HIS A 369 17.69 3.78 5.31
N PRO A 370 18.67 3.61 4.40
CA PRO A 370 18.47 2.93 3.11
C PRO A 370 17.88 1.51 3.22
N ASP A 371 18.16 0.79 4.31
CA ASP A 371 17.61 -0.55 4.57
C ASP A 371 16.08 -0.57 4.72
N LYS A 372 15.45 0.57 5.02
CA LYS A 372 13.98 0.70 5.12
C LYS A 372 13.29 0.63 3.76
N PHE A 373 14.04 0.84 2.67
CA PHE A 373 13.50 0.94 1.31
C PHE A 373 13.88 -0.24 0.42
N GLN A 374 14.43 -1.32 0.99
CA GLN A 374 14.84 -2.53 0.24
C GLN A 374 13.68 -3.26 -0.44
N ASN A 375 12.45 -3.01 -0.01
CA ASN A 375 11.23 -3.56 -0.59
C ASN A 375 10.64 -2.67 -1.69
N MET A 376 11.20 -1.49 -1.92
CA MET A 376 10.89 -0.62 -3.06
C MET A 376 11.91 -0.81 -4.18
N ASP A 377 11.80 -0.02 -5.25
CA ASP A 377 12.84 0.08 -6.27
C ASP A 377 14.18 0.58 -5.68
N GLU A 378 15.30 0.08 -6.19
CA GLU A 378 16.67 0.43 -5.74
C GLU A 378 16.94 1.95 -5.73
N VAL A 379 16.26 2.70 -6.60
CA VAL A 379 16.31 4.16 -6.63
C VAL A 379 15.94 4.82 -5.30
N PHE A 380 15.12 4.18 -4.46
CA PHE A 380 14.74 4.69 -3.14
C PHE A 380 15.81 4.45 -2.08
N VAL A 381 16.63 3.40 -2.24
CA VAL A 381 17.81 3.17 -1.40
C VAL A 381 18.84 4.28 -1.67
N GLU A 382 19.04 4.64 -2.95
CA GLU A 382 19.90 5.75 -3.35
C GLU A 382 19.33 7.11 -2.93
N ALA A 383 18.02 7.30 -3.04
CA ALA A 383 17.32 8.52 -2.63
C ALA A 383 17.44 8.77 -1.13
N ALA A 384 17.23 7.73 -0.32
CA ALA A 384 17.40 7.79 1.13
C ALA A 384 18.83 8.15 1.52
N LYS A 385 19.83 7.49 0.90
CA LYS A 385 21.23 7.81 1.09
C LYS A 385 21.54 9.26 0.72
N TYR A 386 21.04 9.72 -0.42
CA TYR A 386 21.22 11.09 -0.88
C TYR A 386 20.69 12.12 0.14
N ILE A 387 19.49 11.91 0.68
CA ILE A 387 18.91 12.82 1.69
C ILE A 387 19.73 12.83 2.97
N ILE A 388 20.17 11.66 3.45
CA ILE A 388 21.03 11.57 4.64
C ILE A 388 22.34 12.31 4.41
N ASP A 389 23.05 12.02 3.31
CA ASP A 389 24.31 12.66 2.96
C ASP A 389 24.14 14.19 2.85
N THR A 390 23.02 14.64 2.28
CA THR A 390 22.68 16.08 2.17
C THR A 390 22.47 16.72 3.53
N LEU A 391 21.64 16.11 4.39
CA LEU A 391 21.39 16.62 5.73
C LEU A 391 22.68 16.65 6.56
N GLU A 392 23.56 15.65 6.47
CA GLU A 392 24.84 15.64 7.18
C GLU A 392 25.77 16.78 6.73
N VAL A 393 25.81 17.09 5.43
CA VAL A 393 26.65 18.18 4.91
C VAL A 393 26.16 19.55 5.36
N ILE A 394 24.84 19.76 5.44
CA ILE A 394 24.25 21.07 5.81
C ILE A 394 24.02 21.25 7.31
N SER A 395 24.21 20.19 8.10
CA SER A 395 24.07 20.24 9.58
C SER A 395 25.27 20.86 10.30
N PHE A 396 26.38 21.13 9.60
CA PHE A 396 27.66 21.61 10.14
C PHE A 396 28.27 22.66 9.21
#